data_AF-A0AAU3J277-F1
#
_entry.id   AF-A0AAU3J277-F1
#
_cell.length_a   1.000
_cell.length_b   1.000
_cell.length_c   1.000
_cell.angle_alpha   90.00
_cell.angle_beta   90.00
_cell.angle_gamma   90.00
#
_symmetry.space_group_name_H-M   'P 1'
#
loop_
_entity.id
_entity.type
_entity.pdbx_description
1 polymer ?
#
loop_
_entity_poly.entity_id
_entity_poly.type
_entity_poly.pdbx_seq_one_letter_code
_entity_poly.pdbx_strand_id
1 'polypeptide(L)'
;MVRNTRKRRTPLATKAIAASAALALGGGGLIWANFYASAHESNNSGQNQTKAAAGQVATIACPDVQQKLTNVPDRARQGVATELANLDKQITEAYARLASTRQAQTQDASFVQNAIVGPLKEKRSATLDRIRIDIQRVGGQVDASGLGALAACTTQSANQTNAGGGQNNNGGQNNGGQQQGNGGQQQGNGGQNNGGQQQGGGQAGAGQNIGGQAGNGPVAADFVDITKVAANVQGKPRNGGQASTGTFTTSCGVNANKNHNTDNVIVAPGVTNGAHHLHDYVGNQKVDAFATNDSLIADQTSCQNQGDLSAYYWPVVRIQDGSQDFDQNADGGGKEGNVGKILTPVQAQIKYVGNPQSKVTAMPQFLRIITGDAKTTTNGLANANAHWSCTGFENKVQLTEQYPICPQGSNVVRTFAFQSCWDGKNIDSANHRTHVAFADPASGACGNGFKAIPQLTMRLVYKINPPALQNGQVKNAYAVDGFPEQLHKSATDHDDFIAVFKNNLANTIANCVNNGKQCR
;
A
#
# COMPACT_ATOMS: atom_id res chain seq x y z
N MET A 1 -52.66 -35.90 50.85
CA MET A 1 -53.34 -34.60 50.90
C MET A 1 -52.96 -33.80 49.66
N VAL A 2 -53.97 -33.25 49.01
CA VAL A 2 -53.95 -32.59 47.70
C VAL A 2 -53.64 -31.10 47.89
N ARG A 3 -52.88 -30.48 46.97
CA ARG A 3 -53.29 -29.30 46.16
C ARG A 3 -52.09 -28.44 45.71
N ASN A 4 -51.88 -28.48 44.40
CA ASN A 4 -51.44 -27.34 43.59
C ASN A 4 -52.48 -26.21 43.69
N THR A 5 -52.04 -24.94 43.78
CA THR A 5 -52.82 -23.81 43.22
C THR A 5 -51.93 -22.64 42.81
N ARG A 6 -52.27 -22.12 41.63
CA ARG A 6 -51.65 -21.06 40.84
C ARG A 6 -52.10 -19.64 41.25
N LYS A 7 -51.29 -18.65 40.82
CA LYS A 7 -51.63 -17.31 40.27
C LYS A 7 -52.25 -16.25 41.20
N ARG A 8 -51.66 -15.03 41.18
CA ARG A 8 -52.32 -13.81 40.62
C ARG A 8 -51.34 -12.63 40.44
N ARG A 9 -51.62 -11.84 39.40
CA ARG A 9 -50.92 -10.63 38.93
C ARG A 9 -51.62 -9.35 39.45
N THR A 10 -50.84 -8.24 39.46
CA THR A 10 -51.18 -6.80 39.21
C THR A 10 -52.04 -6.04 40.26
N PRO A 11 -52.05 -4.68 40.32
CA PRO A 11 -51.40 -3.63 39.48
C PRO A 11 -50.76 -2.42 40.24
N LEU A 12 -50.21 -1.49 39.45
CA LEU A 12 -49.70 -0.14 39.74
C LEU A 12 -50.77 0.87 40.21
N ALA A 13 -50.39 1.74 41.16
CA ALA A 13 -50.95 3.07 41.47
C ALA A 13 -50.17 3.61 42.70
N THR A 14 -49.70 4.84 42.89
CA THR A 14 -49.97 6.16 42.30
C THR A 14 -49.17 7.22 43.11
N LYS A 15 -48.88 8.39 42.51
CA LYS A 15 -48.58 9.73 43.11
C LYS A 15 -47.13 10.18 43.44
N ALA A 16 -46.52 10.89 42.48
CA ALA A 16 -46.21 12.35 42.44
C ALA A 16 -46.70 13.21 43.66
N ILE A 17 -46.06 14.27 44.20
CA ILE A 17 -45.32 15.44 43.68
C ILE A 17 -44.67 16.20 44.89
N ALA A 18 -43.47 16.78 44.68
CA ALA A 18 -42.84 18.04 45.19
C ALA A 18 -42.96 18.47 46.68
N ALA A 19 -42.04 19.23 47.30
CA ALA A 19 -41.03 20.18 46.82
C ALA A 19 -39.94 20.42 47.91
N SER A 20 -38.73 20.76 47.47
CA SER A 20 -37.83 21.85 47.95
C SER A 20 -37.65 22.11 49.46
N ALA A 21 -36.48 22.36 50.06
CA ALA A 21 -35.11 22.60 49.62
C ALA A 21 -34.20 22.62 50.87
N ALA A 22 -32.93 22.21 50.76
CA ALA A 22 -31.76 22.96 51.27
C ALA A 22 -30.45 22.16 51.07
N LEU A 23 -29.47 22.84 50.49
CA LEU A 23 -28.10 22.47 50.17
C LEU A 23 -27.29 21.84 51.33
N ALA A 24 -26.43 20.86 51.00
CA ALA A 24 -24.96 20.98 51.14
C ALA A 24 -24.20 19.74 50.58
N LEU A 25 -23.43 19.95 49.51
CA LEU A 25 -22.08 19.43 49.22
C LEU A 25 -21.84 17.91 49.39
N GLY A 26 -21.78 17.14 48.29
CA GLY A 26 -20.49 16.81 47.67
C GLY A 26 -20.64 15.73 46.59
N GLY A 27 -20.84 16.17 45.34
CA GLY A 27 -20.99 15.31 44.18
C GLY A 27 -19.66 14.89 43.56
N GLY A 28 -19.59 13.63 43.14
CA GLY A 28 -18.53 13.10 42.29
C GLY A 28 -18.59 13.72 40.90
N GLY A 29 -17.52 14.43 40.54
CA GLY A 29 -17.24 14.91 39.19
C GLY A 29 -15.97 14.26 38.67
N LEU A 30 -16.07 13.57 37.54
CA LEU A 30 -14.95 13.05 36.77
C LEU A 30 -14.08 14.23 36.32
N ILE A 31 -12.81 14.24 36.74
CA ILE A 31 -11.83 15.22 36.27
C ILE A 31 -11.51 14.91 34.80
N TRP A 32 -12.02 15.78 33.93
CA TRP A 32 -11.55 15.99 32.57
C TRP A 32 -10.26 16.82 32.63
N ALA A 33 -9.12 16.22 32.30
CA ALA A 33 -7.90 16.98 32.01
C ALA A 33 -7.86 17.28 30.51
N ASN A 34 -8.30 18.48 30.14
CA ASN A 34 -8.07 19.06 28.82
C ASN A 34 -6.60 19.48 28.70
N PHE A 35 -5.81 18.76 27.92
CA PHE A 35 -4.53 19.27 27.41
C PHE A 35 -4.73 19.85 26.01
N TYR A 36 -5.24 21.07 25.96
CA TYR A 36 -5.04 21.99 24.84
C TYR A 36 -4.06 23.06 25.31
N ALA A 37 -2.86 23.08 24.75
CA ALA A 37 -1.96 24.22 24.89
C ALA A 37 -2.34 25.25 23.83
N SER A 38 -2.70 26.43 24.31
CA SER A 38 -3.34 27.54 23.62
C SER A 38 -2.53 28.11 22.46
N ALA A 39 -3.21 28.44 21.36
CA ALA A 39 -2.80 29.52 20.48
C ALA A 39 -3.05 30.87 21.18
N HIS A 40 -2.02 31.72 21.25
CA HIS A 40 -2.17 33.14 21.57
C HIS A 40 -1.29 33.95 20.63
N GLU A 41 -1.84 35.02 20.05
CA GLU A 41 -1.17 35.95 19.14
C GLU A 41 -0.30 36.99 19.86
N SER A 42 0.84 37.34 19.25
CA SER A 42 1.61 38.60 19.36
C SER A 42 1.71 39.35 20.70
N ASN A 43 2.87 39.28 21.36
CA ASN A 43 3.79 40.43 21.52
C ASN A 43 5.10 40.06 22.25
N ASN A 44 6.19 40.68 21.76
CA ASN A 44 7.59 40.69 22.21
C ASN A 44 7.96 40.21 23.63
N SER A 45 8.87 39.23 23.72
CA SER A 45 10.21 39.32 24.32
C SER A 45 10.74 37.91 24.64
N GLY A 46 12.00 37.66 24.31
CA GLY A 46 12.56 36.31 24.19
C GLY A 46 12.73 35.54 25.50
N GLN A 47 12.58 34.21 25.41
CA GLN A 47 13.42 33.21 26.06
C GLN A 47 12.99 31.78 25.65
N ASN A 48 13.92 31.10 24.97
CA ASN A 48 14.13 29.65 24.91
C ASN A 48 12.96 28.73 25.35
N GLN A 49 11.98 28.52 24.47
CA GLN A 49 11.04 27.41 24.59
C GLN A 49 11.36 26.36 23.52
N THR A 50 11.91 25.24 23.97
CA THR A 50 11.97 23.99 23.23
C THR A 50 10.53 23.57 22.94
N LYS A 51 9.99 23.97 21.77
CA LYS A 51 8.77 23.39 21.23
C LYS A 51 9.00 21.89 21.17
N ALA A 52 8.30 21.13 22.00
CA ALA A 52 8.13 19.71 21.77
C ALA A 52 7.50 19.60 20.38
N ALA A 53 8.33 19.26 19.39
CA ALA A 53 7.85 18.92 18.06
C ALA A 53 6.81 17.83 18.27
N ALA A 54 5.57 18.07 17.82
CA ALA A 54 4.63 16.99 17.59
C ALA A 54 5.39 15.96 16.76
N GLY A 55 5.72 14.81 17.37
CA GLY A 55 6.72 13.88 16.86
C GLY A 55 6.39 13.52 15.42
N GLN A 56 7.31 13.86 14.51
CA GLN A 56 7.22 13.39 13.13
C GLN A 56 7.13 11.86 13.19
N VAL A 57 6.06 11.27 12.65
CA VAL A 57 5.95 9.82 12.57
C VAL A 57 7.16 9.32 11.81
N ALA A 58 8.03 8.55 12.46
CA ALA A 58 9.17 7.92 11.80
C ALA A 58 8.71 6.59 11.19
N THR A 59 9.14 6.32 9.96
CA THR A 59 9.02 5.01 9.31
C THR A 59 10.41 4.48 8.93
N ILE A 60 10.48 3.23 8.48
CA ILE A 60 11.70 2.55 8.05
C ILE A 60 11.78 2.60 6.52
N ALA A 61 12.95 2.97 6.01
CA ALA A 61 13.30 2.87 4.59
C ALA A 61 14.48 1.93 4.43
N CYS A 62 14.34 0.95 3.56
CA CYS A 62 15.41 0.03 3.17
C CYS A 62 15.46 -0.05 1.65
N PRO A 63 16.63 -0.06 1.00
CA PRO A 63 16.70 -0.22 -0.45
C PRO A 63 15.91 -1.43 -0.94
N ASP A 64 15.09 -1.22 -1.97
CA ASP A 64 14.31 -2.29 -2.60
C ASP A 64 15.22 -3.11 -3.52
N VAL A 65 15.42 -4.35 -3.12
CA VAL A 65 16.34 -5.29 -3.76
C VAL A 65 15.74 -5.84 -5.05
N GLN A 66 14.41 -6.01 -5.10
CA GLN A 66 13.74 -6.57 -6.27
C GLN A 66 13.93 -5.68 -7.49
N GLN A 67 13.87 -4.36 -7.34
CA GLN A 67 14.10 -3.42 -8.44
C GLN A 67 15.52 -3.51 -9.02
N LYS A 68 16.50 -3.96 -8.23
CA LYS A 68 17.91 -4.11 -8.67
C LYS A 68 18.19 -5.47 -9.29
N LEU A 69 17.40 -6.50 -9.00
CA LEU A 69 17.57 -7.85 -9.54
C LEU A 69 16.93 -7.99 -10.93
N THR A 70 17.57 -7.40 -11.94
CA THR A 70 17.08 -7.44 -13.34
C THR A 70 17.44 -8.74 -14.08
N ASN A 71 18.40 -9.51 -13.56
CA ASN A 71 18.89 -10.74 -14.17
C ASN A 71 18.97 -11.86 -13.11
N VAL A 72 17.93 -12.69 -13.05
CA VAL A 72 17.87 -13.86 -12.16
C VAL A 72 17.61 -15.10 -13.02
N PRO A 73 18.48 -16.13 -12.98
CA PRO A 73 18.26 -17.37 -13.71
C PRO A 73 16.94 -18.01 -13.32
N ASP A 74 16.22 -18.58 -14.28
CA ASP A 74 14.87 -19.16 -14.06
C ASP A 74 14.85 -20.18 -12.92
N ARG A 75 15.88 -21.02 -12.82
CA ARG A 75 16.00 -22.03 -11.74
C ARG A 75 16.21 -21.45 -10.34
N ALA A 76 16.64 -20.20 -10.22
CA ALA A 76 16.82 -19.51 -8.94
C ALA A 76 15.63 -18.63 -8.54
N ARG A 77 14.71 -18.32 -9.47
CA ARG A 77 13.64 -17.32 -9.25
C ARG A 77 12.80 -17.61 -8.01
N GLN A 78 12.42 -18.86 -7.76
CA GLN A 78 11.61 -19.23 -6.60
C GLN A 78 12.34 -19.01 -5.26
N GLY A 79 13.62 -19.40 -5.18
CA GLY A 79 14.44 -19.17 -3.98
C GLY A 79 14.64 -17.67 -3.74
N VAL A 80 14.96 -16.93 -4.80
CA VAL A 80 15.09 -15.46 -4.74
C VAL A 80 13.78 -14.79 -4.31
N ALA A 81 12.63 -15.19 -4.85
CA ALA A 81 11.33 -14.66 -4.47
C ALA A 81 11.02 -14.92 -2.98
N THR A 82 11.34 -16.11 -2.49
CA THR A 82 11.19 -16.46 -1.07
C THR A 82 12.02 -15.53 -0.18
N GLU A 83 13.27 -15.28 -0.55
CA GLU A 83 14.14 -14.41 0.22
C GLU A 83 13.78 -12.92 0.10
N LEU A 84 13.25 -12.47 -1.05
CA LEU A 84 12.69 -11.12 -1.20
C LEU A 84 11.49 -10.91 -0.26
N ALA A 85 10.57 -11.87 -0.18
CA ALA A 85 9.46 -11.82 0.78
C ALA A 85 9.95 -11.84 2.24
N ASN A 86 11.02 -12.58 2.55
CA ASN A 86 11.66 -12.52 3.87
C ASN A 86 12.24 -11.14 4.18
N LEU A 87 12.79 -10.42 3.20
CA LEU A 87 13.26 -9.05 3.40
C LEU A 87 12.09 -8.13 3.77
N ASP A 88 10.97 -8.24 3.08
CA ASP A 88 9.77 -7.42 3.34
C ASP A 88 9.22 -7.68 4.74
N LYS A 89 9.08 -8.96 5.11
CA LYS A 89 8.70 -9.35 6.48
C LYS A 89 9.62 -8.74 7.54
N GLN A 90 10.93 -8.75 7.32
CA GLN A 90 11.89 -8.15 8.26
C GLN A 90 11.68 -6.63 8.43
N ILE A 91 11.33 -5.92 7.34
CA ILE A 91 11.01 -4.49 7.40
C ILE A 91 9.74 -4.27 8.20
N THR A 92 8.66 -5.00 7.88
CA THR A 92 7.37 -4.91 8.57
C THR A 92 7.52 -5.16 10.07
N GLU A 93 8.25 -6.20 10.47
CA GLU A 93 8.53 -6.51 11.88
C GLU A 93 9.32 -5.39 12.57
N ALA A 94 10.31 -4.83 11.89
CA ALA A 94 11.09 -3.71 12.42
C ALA A 94 10.24 -2.45 12.57
N TYR A 95 9.34 -2.18 11.63
CA TYR A 95 8.42 -1.05 11.70
C TYR A 95 7.41 -1.23 12.84
N ALA A 96 6.87 -2.44 13.04
CA ALA A 96 6.01 -2.73 14.19
C ALA A 96 6.73 -2.47 15.54
N ARG A 97 8.01 -2.83 15.63
CA ARG A 97 8.87 -2.47 16.78
C ARG A 97 9.05 -0.96 16.91
N LEU A 98 9.31 -0.25 15.81
CA LEU A 98 9.43 1.21 15.82
C LEU A 98 8.15 1.89 16.30
N ALA A 99 6.99 1.43 15.83
CA ALA A 99 5.69 1.99 16.20
C ALA A 99 5.31 1.73 17.67
N SER A 100 5.67 0.56 18.22
CA SER A 100 5.37 0.18 19.60
C SER A 100 6.33 0.74 20.66
N THR A 101 7.52 1.21 20.24
CA THR A 101 8.58 1.67 21.16
C THR A 101 8.75 3.19 21.21
N ARG A 102 7.78 3.97 20.74
CA ARG A 102 7.87 5.45 20.66
C ARG A 102 8.23 6.13 21.99
N GLN A 103 7.79 5.58 23.13
CA GLN A 103 8.15 6.10 24.45
C GLN A 103 9.60 5.82 24.85
N ALA A 104 10.19 4.70 24.40
CA ALA A 104 11.60 4.41 24.64
C ALA A 104 12.51 5.29 23.77
N GLN A 105 12.06 5.66 22.57
CA GLN A 105 12.79 6.54 21.64
C GLN A 105 13.01 7.95 22.19
N THR A 106 12.11 8.45 23.04
CA THR A 106 12.28 9.77 23.66
C THR A 106 13.29 9.77 24.79
N GLN A 107 13.65 8.60 25.32
CA GLN A 107 14.56 8.43 26.45
C GLN A 107 16.00 8.13 26.00
N ASP A 108 16.18 7.49 24.84
CA ASP A 108 17.49 7.15 24.29
C ASP A 108 17.53 7.43 22.79
N ALA A 109 18.30 8.46 22.41
CA ALA A 109 18.50 8.87 21.02
C ALA A 109 19.18 7.78 20.16
N SER A 110 19.88 6.83 20.78
CA SER A 110 20.55 5.71 20.10
C SER A 110 19.68 4.45 20.00
N PHE A 111 18.54 4.40 20.70
CA PHE A 111 17.69 3.20 20.80
C PHE A 111 17.27 2.69 19.42
N VAL A 112 16.79 3.58 18.55
CA VAL A 112 16.34 3.23 17.20
C VAL A 112 17.47 2.54 16.41
N GLN A 113 18.68 3.09 16.49
CA GLN A 113 19.82 2.53 15.79
C GLN A 113 20.23 1.18 16.37
N ASN A 114 20.32 1.07 17.69
CA ASN A 114 20.87 -0.11 18.38
C ASN A 114 19.88 -1.28 18.46
N ALA A 115 18.59 -1.01 18.64
CA ALA A 115 17.57 -2.03 18.89
C ALA A 115 16.73 -2.38 17.64
N ILE A 116 16.71 -1.51 16.63
CA ILE A 116 15.83 -1.66 15.45
C ILE A 116 16.65 -1.71 14.16
N VAL A 117 17.29 -0.61 13.77
CA VAL A 117 17.91 -0.47 12.45
C VAL A 117 19.18 -1.31 12.31
N GLY A 118 20.03 -1.37 13.34
CA GLY A 118 21.23 -2.21 13.37
C GLY A 118 20.90 -3.70 13.21
N PRO A 119 20.07 -4.29 14.08
CA PRO A 119 19.64 -5.68 13.94
C PRO A 119 18.92 -5.97 12.61
N LEU A 120 18.14 -5.02 12.08
CA LEU A 120 17.50 -5.15 10.76
C LEU A 120 18.55 -5.27 9.65
N LYS A 121 19.59 -4.42 9.66
CA LYS A 121 20.69 -4.49 8.69
C LYS A 121 21.39 -5.85 8.72
N GLU A 122 21.66 -6.39 9.90
CA GLU A 122 22.32 -7.70 10.05
C GLU A 122 21.46 -8.83 9.47
N LYS A 123 20.17 -8.87 9.82
CA LYS A 123 19.22 -9.84 9.27
C LYS A 123 19.10 -9.75 7.74
N ARG A 124 19.01 -8.51 7.22
CA ARG A 124 18.95 -8.28 5.78
C ARG A 124 20.23 -8.72 5.08
N SER A 125 21.39 -8.47 5.67
CA SER A 125 22.68 -8.92 5.12
C SER A 125 22.70 -10.44 4.95
N ALA A 126 22.25 -11.19 5.96
CA ALA A 126 22.17 -12.64 5.88
C ALA A 126 21.17 -13.13 4.81
N THR A 127 20.05 -12.43 4.62
CA THR A 127 19.09 -12.75 3.55
C THR A 127 19.65 -12.45 2.16
N LEU A 128 20.35 -11.33 1.99
CA LEU A 128 21.03 -10.97 0.74
C LEU A 128 22.11 -11.98 0.37
N ASP A 129 22.83 -12.50 1.36
CA ASP A 129 23.77 -13.59 1.17
C ASP A 129 23.09 -14.87 0.65
N ARG A 130 21.87 -15.20 1.13
CA ARG A 130 21.08 -16.34 0.62
C ARG A 130 20.62 -16.13 -0.82
N ILE A 131 20.14 -14.94 -1.16
CA ILE A 131 19.82 -14.56 -2.56
C ILE A 131 21.02 -14.79 -3.47
N ARG A 132 22.20 -14.30 -3.07
CA ARG A 132 23.44 -14.53 -3.82
C ARG A 132 23.73 -16.02 -3.99
N ILE A 133 23.65 -16.79 -2.92
CA ILE A 133 23.94 -18.23 -2.93
C ILE A 133 22.98 -18.97 -3.88
N ASP A 134 21.69 -18.64 -3.86
CA ASP A 134 20.69 -19.28 -4.74
C ASP A 134 20.96 -18.99 -6.22
N ILE A 135 21.36 -17.75 -6.55
CA ILE A 135 21.77 -17.38 -7.91
C ILE A 135 23.05 -18.12 -8.32
N GLN A 136 24.07 -18.16 -7.45
CA GLN A 136 25.37 -18.79 -7.73
C GLN A 136 25.26 -20.32 -7.88
N ARG A 137 24.39 -20.97 -7.09
CA ARG A 137 24.19 -22.43 -7.12
C ARG A 137 23.76 -22.93 -8.51
N VAL A 138 23.06 -22.09 -9.27
CA VAL A 138 22.58 -22.42 -10.63
C VAL A 138 23.46 -21.83 -11.74
N GLY A 139 24.65 -21.33 -11.39
CA GLY A 139 25.61 -20.74 -12.34
C GLY A 139 25.36 -19.27 -12.69
N GLY A 140 24.41 -18.61 -12.03
CA GLY A 140 24.18 -17.18 -12.19
C GLY A 140 25.26 -16.32 -11.54
N GLN A 141 25.34 -15.06 -11.95
CA GLN A 141 26.27 -14.07 -11.40
C GLN A 141 25.49 -12.90 -10.81
N VAL A 142 25.92 -12.44 -9.65
CA VAL A 142 25.41 -11.21 -9.02
C VAL A 142 26.59 -10.49 -8.37
N ASP A 143 26.61 -9.17 -8.47
CA ASP A 143 27.62 -8.36 -7.77
C ASP A 143 27.37 -8.45 -6.26
N ALA A 144 28.21 -9.21 -5.57
CA ALA A 144 28.12 -9.42 -4.13
C ALA A 144 28.29 -8.11 -3.35
N SER A 145 29.16 -7.21 -3.83
CA SER A 145 29.41 -5.94 -3.16
C SER A 145 28.21 -4.99 -3.29
N GLY A 146 27.67 -4.87 -4.51
CA GLY A 146 26.46 -4.12 -4.79
C GLY A 146 25.24 -4.66 -4.03
N LEU A 147 25.08 -5.99 -3.95
CA LEU A 147 23.97 -6.61 -3.23
C LEU A 147 24.09 -6.37 -1.71
N GLY A 148 25.29 -6.54 -1.13
CA GLY A 148 25.54 -6.29 0.29
C GLY A 148 25.30 -4.83 0.70
N ALA A 149 25.54 -3.87 -0.20
CA ALA A 149 25.26 -2.45 0.04
C ALA A 149 23.75 -2.16 0.24
N LEU A 150 22.85 -3.04 -0.23
CA LEU A 150 21.40 -2.89 -0.08
C LEU A 150 20.87 -3.34 1.29
N ALA A 151 21.75 -3.82 2.19
CA ALA A 151 21.36 -4.28 3.51
C ALA A 151 20.99 -3.15 4.46
N ALA A 152 21.62 -1.98 4.32
CA ALA A 152 21.45 -0.86 5.23
C ALA A 152 20.02 -0.28 5.13
N CYS A 153 19.46 0.08 6.28
CA CYS A 153 18.19 0.78 6.37
C CYS A 153 18.36 2.08 7.15
N THR A 154 17.41 2.99 6.98
CA THR A 154 17.35 4.27 7.69
C THR A 154 15.95 4.47 8.24
N THR A 155 15.81 5.41 9.19
CA THR A 155 14.50 5.96 9.53
C THR A 155 14.24 7.24 8.75
N GLN A 156 13.01 7.47 8.34
CA GLN A 156 12.59 8.68 7.62
C GLN A 156 11.29 9.23 8.21
N SER A 157 11.05 10.53 8.02
CA SER A 157 9.81 11.15 8.48
C SER A 157 8.65 10.84 7.53
N ALA A 158 7.45 10.58 8.07
CA ALA A 158 6.24 10.21 7.35
C ALA A 158 5.72 11.28 6.36
N ASN A 159 6.20 12.51 6.47
CA ASN A 159 5.86 13.62 5.57
C ASN A 159 6.93 13.86 4.51
N GLN A 160 8.11 13.25 4.63
CA GLN A 160 9.12 13.22 3.58
C GLN A 160 8.91 11.95 2.77
N THR A 161 8.01 12.00 1.81
CA THR A 161 8.27 11.23 0.60
C THR A 161 9.59 11.79 0.04
N ASN A 162 10.50 10.96 -0.46
CA ASN A 162 11.70 11.45 -1.17
C ASN A 162 11.37 12.20 -2.49
N ALA A 163 10.12 12.62 -2.66
CA ALA A 163 9.56 13.39 -3.76
C ALA A 163 9.74 14.89 -3.52
N GLY A 164 10.98 15.35 -3.68
CA GLY A 164 11.34 16.76 -3.57
C GLY A 164 12.62 17.07 -4.35
N GLY A 165 12.71 16.60 -5.60
CA GLY A 165 13.78 17.02 -6.49
C GLY A 165 13.54 18.44 -6.97
N GLY A 166 14.12 19.43 -6.28
CA GLY A 166 14.25 20.79 -6.83
C GLY A 166 14.15 21.96 -5.85
N GLN A 167 14.91 21.95 -4.75
CA GLN A 167 15.42 23.21 -4.19
C GLN A 167 16.68 22.96 -3.38
N ASN A 168 17.81 23.40 -3.97
CA ASN A 168 19.07 23.59 -3.26
C ASN A 168 18.81 24.40 -1.98
N ASN A 169 18.99 23.78 -0.82
CA ASN A 169 19.54 24.50 0.32
C ASN A 169 20.67 23.65 0.89
N ASN A 170 21.87 24.00 0.45
CA ASN A 170 23.12 23.56 1.01
C ASN A 170 23.15 23.99 2.48
N GLY A 171 23.03 23.01 3.37
CA GLY A 171 23.12 23.17 4.82
C GLY A 171 23.75 21.93 5.44
N GLY A 172 24.86 21.47 4.86
CA GLY A 172 25.66 20.41 5.44
C GLY A 172 26.28 20.89 6.75
N GLN A 173 25.70 20.48 7.88
CA GLN A 173 26.42 20.47 9.16
C GLN A 173 27.13 19.12 9.28
N ASN A 174 28.28 19.11 8.64
CA ASN A 174 29.37 18.20 8.87
C ASN A 174 29.86 18.42 10.31
N ASN A 175 29.60 17.47 11.23
CA ASN A 175 30.27 17.47 12.53
C ASN A 175 31.32 16.36 12.55
N GLY A 176 32.36 16.55 11.74
CA GLY A 176 33.62 15.84 11.85
C GLY A 176 34.42 16.39 13.02
N GLY A 177 34.19 15.85 14.21
CA GLY A 177 35.06 16.05 15.37
C GLY A 177 36.21 15.05 15.34
N GLN A 178 37.35 15.46 14.79
CA GLN A 178 38.63 14.80 15.02
C GLN A 178 39.00 14.92 16.50
N GLN A 179 39.26 13.79 17.18
CA GLN A 179 40.07 13.80 18.38
C GLN A 179 41.07 12.65 18.34
N GLN A 180 42.34 13.03 18.12
CA GLN A 180 43.50 12.21 18.43
C GLN A 180 43.59 12.02 19.95
N GLY A 181 43.72 10.77 20.38
CA GLY A 181 44.00 10.40 21.76
C GLY A 181 44.54 8.97 21.80
N ASN A 182 45.82 8.85 22.13
CA ASN A 182 46.68 7.67 22.02
C ASN A 182 46.51 6.71 23.23
N GLY A 183 46.60 5.40 22.97
CA GLY A 183 47.21 4.40 23.86
C GLY A 183 46.37 3.81 25.02
N GLY A 184 46.13 2.50 24.98
CA GLY A 184 45.71 1.71 26.15
C GLY A 184 45.22 0.30 25.82
N GLN A 185 46.13 -0.67 25.74
CA GLN A 185 45.83 -2.11 25.67
C GLN A 185 45.20 -2.62 26.97
N GLN A 186 44.15 -3.45 26.89
CA GLN A 186 44.01 -4.59 27.80
C GLN A 186 43.08 -5.68 27.25
N GLN A 187 43.62 -6.89 27.20
CA GLN A 187 42.92 -8.16 26.99
C GLN A 187 42.10 -8.53 28.24
N GLY A 188 40.94 -9.17 28.03
CA GLY A 188 40.14 -9.78 29.09
C GLY A 188 39.11 -10.74 28.51
N ASN A 189 39.27 -12.02 28.83
CA ASN A 189 38.62 -13.21 28.29
C ASN A 189 37.29 -13.57 28.99
N GLY A 190 36.32 -14.13 28.24
CA GLY A 190 35.48 -15.27 28.65
C GLY A 190 34.19 -15.03 29.47
N GLY A 191 33.09 -15.68 29.05
CA GLY A 191 32.05 -16.17 29.99
C GLY A 191 30.57 -16.06 29.60
N GLN A 192 30.08 -17.09 28.89
CA GLN A 192 28.79 -17.83 29.00
C GLN A 192 27.48 -17.24 29.58
N ASN A 193 26.38 -17.78 29.01
CA ASN A 193 24.99 -17.95 29.52
C ASN A 193 24.09 -16.69 29.52
N ASN A 194 22.77 -16.74 29.25
CA ASN A 194 21.82 -17.84 29.14
C ASN A 194 20.59 -17.41 28.31
N GLY A 195 19.86 -18.38 27.77
CA GLY A 195 18.58 -18.16 27.09
C GLY A 195 17.48 -17.63 28.02
N GLY A 196 16.65 -16.75 27.47
CA GLY A 196 15.40 -16.30 28.07
C GLY A 196 14.35 -16.11 27.00
N GLN A 197 13.52 -17.15 26.79
CA GLN A 197 12.23 -17.00 26.14
C GLN A 197 11.38 -16.07 26.99
N GLN A 198 11.01 -14.91 26.44
CA GLN A 198 9.99 -14.07 27.04
C GLN A 198 8.81 -13.99 26.08
N GLN A 199 7.81 -14.84 26.35
CA GLN A 199 6.44 -14.65 25.90
C GLN A 199 5.92 -13.33 26.49
N GLY A 200 5.94 -12.28 25.68
CA GLY A 200 5.32 -10.99 25.99
C GLY A 200 3.93 -10.91 25.38
N GLY A 201 2.93 -11.52 26.02
CA GLY A 201 1.52 -11.20 25.79
C GLY A 201 1.23 -9.80 26.29
N GLY A 202 1.55 -8.79 25.48
CA GLY A 202 1.28 -7.39 25.78
C GLY A 202 -0.18 -7.05 25.47
N GLN A 203 -1.01 -7.09 26.50
CA GLN A 203 -2.39 -6.60 26.48
C GLN A 203 -2.38 -5.10 26.14
N ALA A 204 -2.88 -4.77 24.94
CA ALA A 204 -3.00 -3.40 24.46
C ALA A 204 -3.86 -2.57 25.45
N GLY A 205 -3.24 -1.54 26.02
CA GLY A 205 -3.91 -0.57 26.85
C GLY A 205 -4.98 0.16 26.02
N ALA A 206 -6.22 0.09 26.50
CA ALA A 206 -7.34 0.85 25.97
C ALA A 206 -7.10 2.36 26.20
N GLY A 207 -6.60 3.04 25.17
CA GLY A 207 -6.36 4.48 25.17
C GLY A 207 -6.82 5.09 23.84
N GLN A 208 -8.01 5.70 23.89
CA GLN A 208 -8.58 6.64 22.90
C GLN A 208 -8.87 6.11 21.49
N ASN A 209 -10.16 5.83 21.26
CA ASN A 209 -10.79 5.82 19.94
C ASN A 209 -10.58 7.17 19.24
N ILE A 210 -9.54 7.26 18.42
CA ILE A 210 -9.36 8.26 17.38
C ILE A 210 -9.23 7.42 16.11
N GLY A 211 -10.17 7.53 15.17
CA GLY A 211 -10.24 6.74 13.93
C GLY A 211 -9.06 7.00 12.98
N GLY A 212 -7.87 6.54 13.38
CA GLY A 212 -6.62 6.57 12.64
C GLY A 212 -5.71 5.47 13.17
N GLN A 213 -5.10 4.73 12.26
CA GLN A 213 -4.08 3.72 12.55
C GLN A 213 -3.00 4.34 13.44
N ALA A 214 -2.58 3.69 14.53
CA ALA A 214 -1.65 4.18 15.56
C ALA A 214 -0.31 4.74 15.02
N GLY A 215 -0.35 5.90 14.37
CA GLY A 215 0.71 6.46 13.53
C GLY A 215 0.98 5.74 12.20
N ASN A 216 0.09 4.87 11.72
CA ASN A 216 0.28 4.12 10.46
C ASN A 216 -0.71 4.58 9.38
N GLY A 217 -0.69 5.87 8.99
CA GLY A 217 -1.47 6.38 7.85
C GLY A 217 -2.96 6.66 8.07
N PRO A 218 -3.65 7.11 7.00
CA PRO A 218 -3.39 8.40 6.36
C PRO A 218 -3.73 9.58 7.30
N VAL A 219 -3.02 10.69 7.17
CA VAL A 219 -3.22 11.92 7.97
C VAL A 219 -3.99 12.97 7.18
N ALA A 220 -4.40 14.08 7.81
CA ALA A 220 -5.16 15.14 7.15
C ALA A 220 -4.50 15.68 5.88
N ALA A 221 -3.16 15.75 5.83
CA ALA A 221 -2.41 16.21 4.65
C ALA A 221 -2.49 15.25 3.45
N ASP A 222 -2.84 13.98 3.69
CA ASP A 222 -3.03 12.97 2.65
C ASP A 222 -4.39 13.12 1.95
N PHE A 223 -5.25 14.03 2.41
CA PHE A 223 -6.56 14.29 1.82
C PHE A 223 -6.64 15.71 1.26
N VAL A 224 -7.30 15.86 0.12
CA VAL A 224 -7.56 17.17 -0.50
C VAL A 224 -8.97 17.26 -1.03
N ASP A 225 -9.61 18.41 -0.79
CA ASP A 225 -10.86 18.76 -1.46
C ASP A 225 -10.60 18.94 -2.95
N ILE A 226 -11.11 18.01 -3.76
CA ILE A 226 -10.85 17.96 -5.20
C ILE A 226 -11.32 19.23 -5.92
N THR A 227 -12.31 19.94 -5.36
CA THR A 227 -12.85 21.17 -5.95
C THR A 227 -11.87 22.34 -5.88
N LYS A 228 -10.88 22.26 -4.98
CA LYS A 228 -9.84 23.27 -4.77
C LYS A 228 -8.58 23.00 -5.58
N VAL A 229 -8.49 21.85 -6.24
CA VAL A 229 -7.31 21.47 -7.03
C VAL A 229 -7.46 22.02 -8.45
N ALA A 230 -6.39 22.65 -8.95
CA ALA A 230 -6.34 23.13 -10.32
C ALA A 230 -6.42 21.96 -11.32
N ALA A 231 -6.93 22.23 -12.52
CA ALA A 231 -6.95 21.22 -13.56
C ALA A 231 -5.53 20.77 -13.90
N ASN A 232 -5.26 19.46 -13.86
CA ASN A 232 -3.93 18.89 -14.04
C ASN A 232 -3.93 17.68 -15.01
N VAL A 233 -5.09 17.28 -15.51
CA VAL A 233 -5.20 16.21 -16.51
C VAL A 233 -4.63 16.68 -17.83
N GLN A 234 -3.62 15.96 -18.31
CA GLN A 234 -3.00 16.22 -19.60
C GLN A 234 -3.91 15.78 -20.75
N GLY A 235 -3.80 16.49 -21.87
CA GLY A 235 -4.46 16.10 -23.11
C GLY A 235 -3.92 14.75 -23.63
N LYS A 236 -4.79 13.97 -24.27
CA LYS A 236 -4.37 12.71 -24.90
C LYS A 236 -3.49 12.98 -26.13
N PRO A 237 -2.51 12.13 -26.44
CA PRO A 237 -1.74 12.21 -27.67
C PRO A 237 -2.64 12.22 -28.90
N ARG A 238 -2.25 12.94 -29.94
CA ARG A 238 -2.98 12.97 -31.21
C ARG A 238 -2.78 11.64 -31.95
N ASN A 239 -3.85 11.14 -32.54
CA ASN A 239 -3.79 9.93 -33.36
C ASN A 239 -2.99 10.19 -34.64
N GLY A 240 -1.99 9.35 -34.90
CA GLY A 240 -1.29 9.26 -36.17
C GLY A 240 -2.04 8.41 -37.19
N GLY A 241 -1.54 8.36 -38.43
CA GLY A 241 -2.18 7.63 -39.54
C GLY A 241 -2.28 6.11 -39.34
N GLN A 242 -1.46 5.53 -38.45
CA GLN A 242 -1.45 4.10 -38.13
C GLN A 242 -2.09 3.78 -36.77
N ALA A 243 -2.77 4.75 -36.16
CA ALA A 243 -3.38 4.58 -34.85
C ALA A 243 -4.33 3.36 -34.79
N SER A 244 -4.36 2.73 -33.62
CA SER A 244 -5.42 1.81 -33.23
C SER A 244 -6.36 2.57 -32.30
N THR A 245 -7.56 2.86 -32.79
CA THR A 245 -8.50 3.80 -32.14
C THR A 245 -9.66 3.11 -31.43
N GLY A 246 -9.74 1.79 -31.55
CA GLY A 246 -10.81 0.99 -30.98
C GLY A 246 -10.62 0.71 -29.50
N THR A 247 -11.62 0.07 -28.92
CA THR A 247 -11.65 -0.31 -27.51
C THR A 247 -12.37 -1.64 -27.34
N PHE A 248 -11.91 -2.47 -26.41
CA PHE A 248 -12.59 -3.71 -26.01
C PHE A 248 -12.85 -3.66 -24.50
N THR A 249 -14.08 -3.92 -24.05
CA THR A 249 -14.44 -3.86 -22.62
C THR A 249 -14.84 -5.24 -22.12
N THR A 250 -14.16 -5.77 -21.10
CA THR A 250 -14.58 -7.02 -20.45
C THR A 250 -15.34 -6.71 -19.15
N SER A 251 -16.23 -7.61 -18.73
CA SER A 251 -17.09 -7.42 -17.57
C SER A 251 -16.92 -8.58 -16.61
N CYS A 252 -16.12 -8.38 -15.56
CA CYS A 252 -15.78 -9.43 -14.57
C CYS A 252 -16.37 -9.21 -13.18
N GLY A 253 -17.28 -8.23 -13.05
CA GLY A 253 -17.92 -7.88 -11.78
C GLY A 253 -17.05 -6.99 -10.92
N VAL A 254 -17.47 -6.81 -9.67
CA VAL A 254 -16.86 -5.90 -8.69
C VAL A 254 -16.25 -6.64 -7.50
N ASN A 255 -15.96 -7.94 -7.66
CA ASN A 255 -15.62 -8.86 -6.57
C ASN A 255 -16.75 -9.06 -5.52
N ALA A 256 -18.00 -9.15 -5.97
CA ALA A 256 -19.15 -9.35 -5.06
C ALA A 256 -19.11 -10.69 -4.30
N ASN A 257 -18.35 -11.67 -4.80
CA ASN A 257 -18.12 -12.97 -4.18
C ASN A 257 -16.94 -12.98 -3.19
N LYS A 258 -16.29 -11.84 -2.95
CA LYS A 258 -15.20 -11.68 -1.97
C LYS A 258 -14.02 -12.62 -2.21
N ASN A 259 -13.60 -12.74 -3.47
CA ASN A 259 -12.33 -13.38 -3.81
C ASN A 259 -11.19 -12.41 -3.45
N HIS A 260 -10.59 -12.58 -2.28
CA HIS A 260 -9.47 -11.79 -1.82
C HIS A 260 -8.49 -12.62 -0.97
N ASN A 261 -7.21 -12.33 -1.08
CA ASN A 261 -6.15 -12.91 -0.26
C ASN A 261 -4.99 -11.90 -0.12
N THR A 262 -3.98 -12.27 0.65
CA THR A 262 -2.82 -11.42 0.94
C THR A 262 -1.55 -11.90 0.25
N ASP A 263 -1.70 -12.79 -0.72
CA ASP A 263 -0.62 -13.38 -1.47
C ASP A 263 -0.22 -12.47 -2.63
N ASN A 264 1.02 -12.62 -3.11
CA ASN A 264 1.47 -11.89 -4.30
C ASN A 264 2.06 -12.87 -5.32
N VAL A 265 1.21 -13.43 -6.17
CA VAL A 265 1.60 -14.48 -7.13
C VAL A 265 2.58 -13.99 -8.22
N ILE A 266 2.65 -12.68 -8.48
CA ILE A 266 3.63 -12.12 -9.44
C ILE A 266 4.97 -11.90 -8.74
N VAL A 267 4.99 -11.17 -7.62
CA VAL A 267 6.22 -10.72 -6.95
C VAL A 267 6.83 -11.79 -6.04
N ALA A 268 5.99 -12.56 -5.36
CA ALA A 268 6.38 -13.55 -4.36
C ALA A 268 5.69 -14.91 -4.58
N PRO A 269 5.83 -15.53 -5.78
CA PRO A 269 5.24 -16.83 -6.06
C PRO A 269 5.73 -17.89 -5.07
N GLY A 270 4.80 -18.66 -4.52
CA GLY A 270 5.01 -19.70 -3.51
C GLY A 270 5.04 -19.19 -2.07
N VAL A 271 4.84 -17.89 -1.83
CA VAL A 271 4.87 -17.28 -0.50
C VAL A 271 3.50 -16.72 -0.12
N THR A 272 2.91 -17.30 0.92
CA THR A 272 1.67 -16.79 1.51
C THR A 272 1.90 -15.47 2.23
N ASN A 273 0.91 -14.57 2.23
CA ASN A 273 1.04 -13.22 2.78
C ASN A 273 2.20 -12.40 2.16
N GLY A 274 2.62 -12.73 0.94
CA GLY A 274 3.73 -12.05 0.27
C GLY A 274 3.43 -10.57 -0.06
N ALA A 275 2.16 -10.16 -0.07
CA ALA A 275 1.77 -8.77 -0.25
C ALA A 275 1.82 -7.94 1.05
N HIS A 276 1.67 -8.57 2.23
CA HIS A 276 1.43 -7.89 3.51
C HIS A 276 0.18 -6.99 3.55
N HIS A 277 -0.71 -7.14 2.57
CA HIS A 277 -1.96 -6.42 2.45
C HIS A 277 -2.95 -7.21 1.61
N LEU A 278 -4.24 -6.89 1.70
CA LEU A 278 -5.28 -7.66 1.02
C LEU A 278 -5.55 -7.13 -0.40
N HIS A 279 -5.66 -8.03 -1.37
CA HIS A 279 -6.07 -7.73 -2.75
C HIS A 279 -7.48 -8.25 -3.04
N ASP A 280 -8.28 -7.45 -3.74
CA ASP A 280 -9.51 -7.89 -4.40
C ASP A 280 -9.18 -8.48 -5.78
N TYR A 281 -9.80 -9.61 -6.14
CA TYR A 281 -9.64 -10.26 -7.44
C TYR A 281 -10.95 -10.31 -8.23
N VAL A 282 -10.88 -10.05 -9.53
CA VAL A 282 -11.92 -10.40 -10.50
C VAL A 282 -11.31 -11.14 -11.69
N GLY A 283 -12.15 -11.85 -12.44
CA GLY A 283 -11.69 -12.76 -13.49
C GLY A 283 -11.37 -14.12 -12.88
N ASN A 284 -10.12 -14.56 -12.91
CA ASN A 284 -9.69 -15.82 -12.32
C ASN A 284 -10.16 -15.99 -10.85
N GLN A 285 -10.60 -17.18 -10.46
CA GLN A 285 -11.29 -17.41 -9.18
C GLN A 285 -10.44 -18.14 -8.13
N LYS A 286 -9.22 -18.58 -8.48
CA LYS A 286 -8.30 -19.32 -7.60
C LYS A 286 -6.86 -18.86 -7.79
N VAL A 287 -6.68 -17.55 -7.73
CA VAL A 287 -5.35 -16.94 -7.68
C VAL A 287 -4.91 -16.94 -6.23
N ASP A 288 -3.81 -17.62 -5.93
CA ASP A 288 -3.16 -17.62 -4.62
C ASP A 288 -1.64 -17.72 -4.81
N ALA A 289 -0.88 -17.75 -3.71
CA ALA A 289 0.58 -17.86 -3.73
C ALA A 289 1.08 -19.04 -4.57
N PHE A 290 0.33 -20.14 -4.68
CA PHE A 290 0.76 -21.38 -5.33
C PHE A 290 0.20 -21.55 -6.75
N ALA A 291 -0.56 -20.57 -7.24
CA ALA A 291 -1.11 -20.62 -8.59
C ALA A 291 0.00 -20.69 -9.65
N THR A 292 -0.19 -21.59 -10.60
CA THR A 292 0.70 -21.83 -11.75
C THR A 292 -0.02 -21.45 -13.04
N ASN A 293 0.72 -21.36 -14.16
CA ASN A 293 0.09 -21.16 -15.47
C ASN A 293 -0.98 -22.23 -15.77
N ASP A 294 -0.72 -23.48 -15.36
CA ASP A 294 -1.63 -24.61 -15.57
C ASP A 294 -2.89 -24.50 -14.70
N SER A 295 -2.75 -24.09 -13.43
CA SER A 295 -3.92 -23.88 -12.57
C SER A 295 -4.74 -22.69 -13.05
N LEU A 296 -4.09 -21.59 -13.44
CA LEU A 296 -4.77 -20.39 -13.94
C LEU A 296 -5.59 -20.65 -15.22
N ILE A 297 -5.03 -21.41 -16.18
CA ILE A 297 -5.76 -21.72 -17.42
C ILE A 297 -6.83 -22.80 -17.22
N ALA A 298 -6.75 -23.61 -16.17
CA ALA A 298 -7.75 -24.62 -15.84
C ALA A 298 -8.92 -24.06 -15.01
N ASP A 299 -8.78 -22.87 -14.43
CA ASP A 299 -9.73 -22.34 -13.46
C ASP A 299 -11.00 -21.72 -14.07
N GLN A 300 -11.95 -21.39 -13.20
CA GLN A 300 -13.16 -20.64 -13.50
C GLN A 300 -12.90 -19.13 -13.55
N THR A 301 -13.88 -18.38 -14.07
CA THR A 301 -13.80 -16.91 -14.13
C THR A 301 -15.11 -16.25 -13.73
N SER A 302 -15.03 -15.08 -13.08
CA SER A 302 -16.16 -14.18 -12.86
C SER A 302 -16.48 -13.32 -14.10
N CYS A 303 -15.64 -13.35 -15.14
CA CYS A 303 -15.88 -12.65 -16.40
C CYS A 303 -17.10 -13.19 -17.14
N GLN A 304 -17.94 -12.30 -17.68
CA GLN A 304 -19.05 -12.68 -18.55
C GLN A 304 -18.57 -13.48 -19.76
N ASN A 305 -17.45 -13.07 -20.37
CA ASN A 305 -16.78 -13.85 -21.39
C ASN A 305 -15.94 -14.94 -20.72
N GLN A 306 -16.39 -16.19 -20.81
CA GLN A 306 -15.69 -17.35 -20.22
C GLN A 306 -14.36 -17.69 -20.92
N GLY A 307 -14.04 -17.03 -22.03
CA GLY A 307 -12.71 -17.05 -22.63
C GLY A 307 -11.69 -16.15 -21.91
N ASP A 308 -12.12 -15.28 -21.00
CA ASP A 308 -11.26 -14.41 -20.19
C ASP A 308 -11.08 -15.02 -18.78
N LEU A 309 -9.98 -15.73 -18.59
CA LEU A 309 -9.57 -16.30 -17.32
C LEU A 309 -8.50 -15.45 -16.62
N SER A 310 -8.29 -14.23 -17.11
CA SER A 310 -7.23 -13.34 -16.61
C SER A 310 -7.46 -13.00 -15.15
N ALA A 311 -6.38 -12.81 -14.40
CA ALA A 311 -6.46 -12.25 -13.05
C ALA A 311 -6.32 -10.73 -13.15
N TYR A 312 -7.30 -10.00 -12.63
CA TYR A 312 -7.25 -8.54 -12.45
C TYR A 312 -7.40 -8.26 -10.96
N TYR A 313 -6.42 -7.62 -10.33
CA TYR A 313 -6.44 -7.50 -8.88
C TYR A 313 -5.70 -6.28 -8.33
N TRP A 314 -6.29 -5.67 -7.32
CA TRP A 314 -5.86 -4.40 -6.73
C TRP A 314 -5.97 -4.45 -5.21
N PRO A 315 -5.16 -3.67 -4.46
CA PRO A 315 -5.27 -3.61 -3.02
C PRO A 315 -6.62 -2.99 -2.64
N VAL A 316 -7.24 -3.57 -1.61
CA VAL A 316 -8.58 -3.14 -1.16
C VAL A 316 -8.55 -1.71 -0.61
N VAL A 317 -9.73 -1.07 -0.57
CA VAL A 317 -9.93 0.18 0.16
C VAL A 317 -10.66 -0.11 1.46
N ARG A 318 -10.20 0.47 2.57
CA ARG A 318 -10.88 0.39 3.86
C ARG A 318 -11.42 1.72 4.32
N ILE A 319 -12.56 1.68 5.00
CA ILE A 319 -13.05 2.80 5.81
C ILE A 319 -12.52 2.63 7.23
N GLN A 320 -11.88 3.68 7.74
CA GLN A 320 -11.24 3.71 9.05
C GLN A 320 -12.09 4.49 10.06
N ASP A 321 -13.33 4.06 10.24
CA ASP A 321 -14.29 4.63 11.19
C ASP A 321 -14.30 3.92 12.56
N GLY A 322 -13.31 3.04 12.80
CA GLY A 322 -13.20 2.19 13.98
C GLY A 322 -13.92 0.84 13.85
N SER A 323 -14.58 0.58 12.71
CA SER A 323 -15.07 -0.76 12.40
C SER A 323 -13.94 -1.76 12.14
N GLN A 324 -14.26 -3.04 12.27
CA GLN A 324 -13.36 -4.15 12.00
C GLN A 324 -13.97 -5.03 10.90
N ASP A 325 -13.12 -5.75 10.18
CA ASP A 325 -13.52 -6.79 9.23
C ASP A 325 -12.98 -8.17 9.64
N PHE A 326 -13.25 -9.20 8.84
CA PHE A 326 -12.92 -10.60 9.13
C PHE A 326 -11.43 -10.86 9.40
N ASP A 327 -10.54 -10.00 8.87
CA ASP A 327 -9.09 -10.14 8.89
C ASP A 327 -8.40 -9.25 9.95
N GLN A 328 -9.16 -8.65 10.87
CA GLN A 328 -8.63 -7.79 11.93
C GLN A 328 -7.50 -8.44 12.76
N ASN A 329 -7.50 -9.77 12.89
CA ASN A 329 -6.49 -10.53 13.62
C ASN A 329 -5.65 -11.45 12.72
N ALA A 330 -5.67 -11.21 11.40
CA ALA A 330 -4.92 -11.99 10.41
C ALA A 330 -3.72 -11.23 9.87
N ASP A 331 -2.76 -11.96 9.31
CA ASP A 331 -1.65 -11.39 8.55
C ASP A 331 -2.20 -10.77 7.26
N GLY A 332 -1.59 -9.68 6.78
CA GLY A 332 -2.09 -8.81 5.71
C GLY A 332 -3.32 -7.98 6.06
N GLY A 333 -4.00 -8.31 7.17
CA GLY A 333 -5.06 -7.52 7.78
C GLY A 333 -4.57 -6.72 8.99
N GLY A 334 -5.35 -6.76 10.08
CA GLY A 334 -5.13 -5.86 11.22
C GLY A 334 -3.85 -6.10 12.03
N LYS A 335 -3.21 -7.29 11.94
CA LYS A 335 -1.89 -7.52 12.56
C LYS A 335 -0.79 -6.67 11.92
N GLU A 336 -0.95 -6.37 10.64
CA GLU A 336 -0.05 -5.52 9.87
C GLU A 336 -0.63 -4.11 9.74
N GLY A 337 -1.67 -3.78 10.52
CA GLY A 337 -2.20 -2.42 10.56
C GLY A 337 -3.12 -2.05 9.39
N ASN A 338 -3.44 -2.97 8.48
CA ASN A 338 -4.57 -2.83 7.55
C ASN A 338 -5.87 -2.98 8.37
N VAL A 339 -6.46 -1.87 8.78
CA VAL A 339 -7.63 -1.83 9.70
C VAL A 339 -8.80 -1.11 9.06
N GLY A 340 -9.99 -1.39 9.58
CA GLY A 340 -11.23 -0.85 9.04
C GLY A 340 -11.98 -1.88 8.20
N LYS A 341 -13.18 -1.48 7.79
CA LYS A 341 -14.06 -2.29 6.96
C LYS A 341 -13.66 -2.21 5.50
N ILE A 342 -13.56 -3.36 4.84
CA ILE A 342 -13.24 -3.48 3.42
C ILE A 342 -14.43 -2.99 2.58
N LEU A 343 -14.13 -2.21 1.55
CA LEU A 343 -15.12 -1.73 0.59
C LEU A 343 -15.06 -2.51 -0.72
N THR A 344 -16.20 -3.08 -1.10
CA THR A 344 -16.42 -3.55 -2.47
C THR A 344 -16.72 -2.36 -3.38
N PRO A 345 -16.06 -2.24 -4.55
CA PRO A 345 -16.42 -1.23 -5.54
C PRO A 345 -17.91 -1.33 -5.93
N VAL A 346 -18.55 -0.20 -6.18
CA VAL A 346 -19.92 -0.18 -6.75
C VAL A 346 -19.92 -0.29 -8.27
N GLN A 347 -18.76 -0.03 -8.89
CA GLN A 347 -18.53 -0.21 -10.33
C GLN A 347 -17.06 -0.58 -10.56
N ALA A 348 -16.83 -1.53 -11.47
CA ALA A 348 -15.54 -1.84 -12.04
C ALA A 348 -15.67 -1.91 -13.56
N GLN A 349 -14.82 -1.17 -14.27
CA GLN A 349 -14.74 -1.21 -15.73
C GLN A 349 -13.33 -1.64 -16.12
N ILE A 350 -13.24 -2.73 -16.88
CA ILE A 350 -11.98 -3.27 -17.39
C ILE A 350 -11.99 -3.09 -18.91
N LYS A 351 -11.03 -2.33 -19.42
CA LYS A 351 -11.05 -1.87 -20.80
C LYS A 351 -9.66 -1.91 -21.42
N TYR A 352 -9.57 -2.50 -22.60
CA TYR A 352 -8.42 -2.46 -23.47
C TYR A 352 -8.58 -1.33 -24.47
N VAL A 353 -7.61 -0.43 -24.55
CA VAL A 353 -7.59 0.69 -25.49
C VAL A 353 -6.40 0.59 -26.44
N GLY A 354 -6.51 1.19 -27.63
CA GLY A 354 -5.46 1.15 -28.62
C GLY A 354 -4.32 2.13 -28.38
N ASN A 355 -3.33 2.05 -29.26
CA ASN A 355 -2.16 2.91 -29.29
C ASN A 355 -2.35 4.04 -30.33
N PRO A 356 -2.05 5.30 -29.98
CA PRO A 356 -2.31 6.44 -30.86
C PRO A 356 -1.35 6.54 -32.05
N GLN A 357 -0.24 5.80 -32.07
CA GLN A 357 0.76 5.87 -33.16
C GLN A 357 0.84 4.60 -34.01
N SER A 358 0.35 3.47 -33.52
CA SER A 358 0.54 2.17 -34.18
C SER A 358 -0.61 1.19 -33.94
N LYS A 359 -0.62 0.11 -34.73
CA LYS A 359 -1.42 -1.07 -34.44
C LYS A 359 -0.81 -1.84 -33.28
N VAL A 360 -1.68 -2.41 -32.45
CA VAL A 360 -1.30 -3.24 -31.31
C VAL A 360 -1.19 -4.71 -31.73
N THR A 361 -0.27 -5.45 -31.12
CA THR A 361 -0.21 -6.91 -31.21
C THR A 361 -0.98 -7.54 -30.04
N ALA A 362 -1.46 -8.77 -30.19
CA ALA A 362 -2.12 -9.48 -29.11
C ALA A 362 -1.17 -9.68 -27.93
N MET A 363 -1.68 -9.50 -26.71
CA MET A 363 -0.91 -9.85 -25.51
C MET A 363 -0.58 -11.35 -25.53
N PRO A 364 0.67 -11.75 -25.26
CA PRO A 364 1.00 -13.16 -25.10
C PRO A 364 0.29 -13.74 -23.87
N GLN A 365 0.04 -15.04 -23.92
CA GLN A 365 -0.52 -15.76 -22.77
C GLN A 365 0.42 -15.66 -21.57
N PHE A 366 -0.15 -15.44 -20.39
CA PHE A 366 0.53 -15.29 -19.11
C PHE A 366 1.44 -14.06 -18.98
N LEU A 367 1.22 -13.03 -19.80
CA LEU A 367 1.84 -11.71 -19.57
C LEU A 367 1.45 -11.20 -18.17
N ARG A 368 2.45 -10.85 -17.36
CA ARG A 368 2.29 -10.35 -15.99
C ARG A 368 2.67 -8.88 -15.93
N ILE A 369 1.76 -8.01 -15.52
CA ILE A 369 2.06 -6.58 -15.44
C ILE A 369 1.65 -6.05 -14.07
N ILE A 370 2.54 -5.26 -13.48
CA ILE A 370 2.28 -4.47 -12.28
C ILE A 370 2.31 -2.99 -12.68
N THR A 371 1.23 -2.27 -12.43
CA THR A 371 1.18 -0.82 -12.56
C THR A 371 1.15 -0.17 -11.17
N GLY A 372 1.90 0.90 -10.98
CA GLY A 372 2.10 1.50 -9.65
C GLY A 372 3.24 0.84 -8.85
N ASP A 373 3.35 1.24 -7.59
CA ASP A 373 4.40 0.78 -6.67
C ASP A 373 3.86 0.76 -5.23
N ALA A 374 3.82 -0.42 -4.61
CA ALA A 374 3.36 -0.57 -3.23
C ALA A 374 4.32 0.05 -2.19
N LYS A 375 5.54 0.44 -2.59
CA LYS A 375 6.62 0.89 -1.70
C LYS A 375 7.12 2.30 -2.03
N THR A 376 6.24 3.20 -2.48
CA THR A 376 6.62 4.58 -2.90
C THR A 376 7.31 5.42 -1.84
N THR A 377 7.04 5.21 -0.55
CA THR A 377 7.74 5.92 0.53
C THR A 377 9.22 5.53 0.55
N THR A 378 9.56 4.33 0.09
CA THR A 378 10.93 3.80 0.00
C THR A 378 11.54 4.04 -1.39
N ASN A 379 10.79 3.75 -2.45
CA ASN A 379 11.26 3.75 -3.83
C ASN A 379 11.19 5.13 -4.50
N GLY A 380 10.50 6.09 -3.89
CA GLY A 380 10.10 7.33 -4.55
C GLY A 380 8.98 7.10 -5.55
N LEU A 381 8.69 8.13 -6.36
CA LEU A 381 7.51 8.15 -7.23
C LEU A 381 7.76 7.72 -8.67
N ALA A 382 8.98 7.30 -9.01
CA ALA A 382 9.34 6.95 -10.39
C ALA A 382 8.46 5.83 -10.98
N ASN A 383 8.04 4.88 -10.14
CA ASN A 383 7.11 3.81 -10.49
C ASN A 383 5.69 4.02 -9.94
N ALA A 384 5.43 5.13 -9.25
CA ALA A 384 4.09 5.45 -8.76
C ALA A 384 3.18 5.69 -9.96
N ASN A 385 1.97 5.15 -9.90
CA ASN A 385 0.97 5.33 -10.94
C ASN A 385 -0.45 5.39 -10.37
N ALA A 386 -0.56 5.84 -9.12
CA ALA A 386 -1.82 6.08 -8.46
C ALA A 386 -2.59 7.20 -9.18
N HIS A 387 -3.87 6.98 -9.47
CA HIS A 387 -4.75 8.02 -10.03
C HIS A 387 -6.09 7.99 -9.31
N TRP A 388 -6.26 8.97 -8.42
CA TRP A 388 -7.46 9.16 -7.63
C TRP A 388 -8.23 10.38 -8.11
N SER A 389 -9.54 10.26 -8.18
CA SER A 389 -10.43 11.35 -8.57
C SER A 389 -11.81 11.17 -7.95
N CYS A 390 -12.74 12.00 -8.37
CA CYS A 390 -14.15 11.86 -8.08
C CYS A 390 -14.93 11.72 -9.38
N THR A 391 -16.06 11.03 -9.35
CA THR A 391 -16.98 10.99 -10.50
C THR A 391 -17.30 12.40 -10.97
N GLY A 392 -17.13 12.68 -12.26
CA GLY A 392 -17.31 14.02 -12.85
C GLY A 392 -16.06 14.92 -12.83
N PHE A 393 -14.99 14.52 -12.14
CA PHE A 393 -13.71 15.25 -12.09
C PHE A 393 -12.59 14.58 -12.89
N GLU A 394 -12.75 13.33 -13.29
CA GLU A 394 -11.70 12.48 -13.88
C GLU A 394 -11.01 13.06 -15.13
N ASN A 395 -11.71 13.91 -15.89
CA ASN A 395 -11.18 14.59 -17.08
C ASN A 395 -10.51 15.95 -16.77
N LYS A 396 -10.52 16.38 -15.50
CA LYS A 396 -10.02 17.69 -15.05
C LYS A 396 -8.95 17.54 -13.98
N VAL A 397 -9.19 16.70 -12.98
CA VAL A 397 -8.32 16.50 -11.82
C VAL A 397 -8.04 15.02 -11.61
N GLN A 398 -6.76 14.67 -11.58
CA GLN A 398 -6.25 13.36 -11.16
C GLN A 398 -5.20 13.57 -10.08
N LEU A 399 -5.39 12.94 -8.92
CA LEU A 399 -4.51 13.05 -7.78
C LEU A 399 -3.60 11.82 -7.74
N THR A 400 -2.29 12.05 -7.67
CA THR A 400 -1.27 10.99 -7.69
C THR A 400 -0.69 10.69 -6.31
N GLU A 401 -0.85 11.63 -5.36
CA GLU A 401 -0.20 11.58 -4.03
C GLU A 401 -1.16 11.90 -2.88
N GLN A 402 -2.44 12.19 -3.18
CA GLN A 402 -3.46 12.46 -2.18
C GLN A 402 -4.75 11.71 -2.48
N TYR A 403 -5.53 11.44 -1.43
CA TYR A 403 -6.89 10.96 -1.51
C TYR A 403 -7.86 12.14 -1.74
N PRO A 404 -8.84 12.00 -2.65
CA PRO A 404 -9.85 13.02 -2.84
C PRO A 404 -10.88 13.02 -1.72
N ILE A 405 -11.24 14.21 -1.25
CA ILE A 405 -12.52 14.49 -0.58
C ILE A 405 -13.49 14.89 -1.69
N CYS A 406 -14.42 14.00 -2.01
CA CYS A 406 -15.40 14.23 -3.07
C CYS A 406 -16.57 15.10 -2.59
N PRO A 407 -17.12 15.97 -3.46
CA PRO A 407 -18.33 16.72 -3.13
C PRO A 407 -19.53 15.77 -2.96
N GLN A 408 -20.55 16.23 -2.22
CA GLN A 408 -21.78 15.45 -2.03
C GLN A 408 -22.38 15.03 -3.39
N GLY A 409 -22.83 13.78 -3.47
CA GLY A 409 -23.37 13.19 -4.69
C GLY A 409 -22.32 12.66 -5.68
N SER A 410 -21.03 12.90 -5.43
CA SER A 410 -19.92 12.28 -6.17
C SER A 410 -19.32 11.10 -5.40
N ASN A 411 -18.77 10.14 -6.13
CA ASN A 411 -18.11 8.97 -5.57
C ASN A 411 -16.60 9.04 -5.82
N VAL A 412 -15.81 8.37 -4.97
CA VAL A 412 -14.36 8.23 -5.15
C VAL A 412 -14.10 7.32 -6.35
N VAL A 413 -13.14 7.70 -7.19
CA VAL A 413 -12.72 6.93 -8.36
C VAL A 413 -11.23 6.64 -8.27
N ARG A 414 -10.86 5.38 -8.51
CA ARG A 414 -9.48 4.96 -8.76
C ARG A 414 -9.37 4.53 -10.22
N THR A 415 -8.33 4.99 -10.90
CA THR A 415 -8.06 4.60 -12.28
C THR A 415 -6.67 4.01 -12.41
N PHE A 416 -6.55 2.91 -13.15
CA PHE A 416 -5.28 2.28 -13.46
C PHE A 416 -5.10 2.28 -14.96
N ALA A 417 -3.90 2.68 -15.38
CA ALA A 417 -3.44 2.46 -16.74
C ALA A 417 -2.21 1.55 -16.66
N PHE A 418 -2.26 0.43 -17.36
CA PHE A 418 -1.11 -0.47 -17.44
C PHE A 418 -0.16 -0.01 -18.55
N GLN A 419 1.07 -0.45 -18.44
CA GLN A 419 2.07 -0.37 -19.48
C GLN A 419 1.54 -1.01 -20.76
N SER A 420 1.82 -0.41 -21.92
CA SER A 420 1.24 -0.81 -23.21
C SER A 420 2.28 -1.03 -24.30
N CYS A 421 3.56 -0.95 -23.93
CA CYS A 421 4.69 -1.29 -24.78
C CYS A 421 5.34 -2.56 -24.21
N TRP A 422 5.37 -3.64 -24.97
CA TRP A 422 5.92 -4.94 -24.57
C TRP A 422 7.18 -5.25 -25.37
N ASP A 423 8.21 -5.83 -24.75
CA ASP A 423 9.52 -6.09 -25.37
C ASP A 423 9.48 -7.12 -26.52
N GLY A 424 8.31 -7.71 -26.78
CA GLY A 424 8.09 -8.64 -27.89
C GLY A 424 8.55 -10.07 -27.61
N LYS A 425 9.04 -10.36 -26.39
CA LYS A 425 9.63 -11.65 -26.04
C LYS A 425 9.17 -12.19 -24.68
N ASN A 426 9.26 -11.41 -23.61
CA ASN A 426 9.14 -11.92 -22.25
C ASN A 426 7.74 -11.69 -21.68
N ILE A 427 7.11 -12.74 -21.16
CA ILE A 427 5.82 -12.63 -20.44
C ILE A 427 5.98 -12.10 -19.01
N ASP A 428 7.21 -12.07 -18.53
CA ASP A 428 7.61 -11.54 -17.22
C ASP A 428 9.14 -11.33 -17.20
N SER A 429 9.63 -10.44 -16.33
CA SER A 429 11.05 -10.19 -16.10
C SER A 429 11.42 -10.49 -14.64
N ALA A 430 12.71 -10.66 -14.33
CA ALA A 430 13.15 -10.99 -12.96
C ALA A 430 12.70 -9.96 -11.89
N ASN A 431 12.53 -8.70 -12.28
CA ASN A 431 11.98 -7.64 -11.43
C ASN A 431 10.52 -7.27 -11.75
N HIS A 432 9.86 -8.06 -12.60
CA HIS A 432 8.47 -7.88 -13.10
C HIS A 432 8.14 -6.53 -13.75
N ARG A 433 9.16 -5.73 -14.10
CA ARG A 433 8.95 -4.38 -14.64
C ARG A 433 9.61 -4.15 -16.00
N THR A 434 10.77 -4.73 -16.28
CA THR A 434 11.56 -4.33 -17.47
C THR A 434 11.07 -4.89 -18.80
N HIS A 435 10.17 -5.87 -18.80
CA HIS A 435 9.61 -6.46 -20.03
C HIS A 435 8.45 -5.66 -20.63
N VAL A 436 7.94 -4.66 -19.89
CA VAL A 436 6.88 -3.74 -20.33
C VAL A 436 7.22 -2.30 -19.98
N ALA A 437 6.69 -1.34 -20.73
CA ALA A 437 6.90 0.08 -20.52
C ALA A 437 5.63 0.89 -20.85
N PHE A 438 5.52 2.07 -20.25
CA PHE A 438 4.54 3.06 -20.70
C PHE A 438 4.95 3.59 -22.07
N ALA A 439 3.96 3.89 -22.90
CA ALA A 439 4.18 4.67 -24.11
C ALA A 439 4.64 6.09 -23.72
N ASP A 440 5.40 6.74 -24.60
CA ASP A 440 5.81 8.14 -24.42
C ASP A 440 4.56 9.02 -24.20
N PRO A 441 4.48 9.81 -23.11
CA PRO A 441 3.25 10.52 -22.76
C PRO A 441 2.87 11.62 -23.76
N ALA A 442 3.82 12.15 -24.53
CA ALA A 442 3.56 13.22 -25.50
C ALA A 442 3.08 12.69 -26.85
N SER A 443 3.77 11.68 -27.39
CA SER A 443 3.48 11.09 -28.70
C SER A 443 2.56 9.87 -28.61
N GLY A 444 2.62 9.12 -27.52
CA GLY A 444 2.01 7.80 -27.36
C GLY A 444 2.71 6.69 -28.14
N ALA A 445 3.95 6.92 -28.60
CA ALA A 445 4.78 5.90 -29.25
C ALA A 445 5.43 4.96 -28.24
N CYS A 446 5.69 3.72 -28.65
CA CYS A 446 6.55 2.82 -27.90
C CYS A 446 8.02 3.09 -28.22
N GLY A 447 8.88 2.99 -27.21
CA GLY A 447 10.32 3.10 -27.37
C GLY A 447 10.92 1.97 -28.22
N ASN A 448 12.15 2.15 -28.69
CA ASN A 448 12.88 1.15 -29.47
C ASN A 448 12.94 -0.19 -28.73
N GLY A 449 12.74 -1.29 -29.46
CA GLY A 449 12.71 -2.64 -28.90
C GLY A 449 11.36 -3.07 -28.31
N PHE A 450 10.40 -2.15 -28.19
CA PHE A 450 9.05 -2.47 -27.74
C PHE A 450 8.03 -2.46 -28.88
N LYS A 451 7.00 -3.30 -28.74
CA LYS A 451 5.82 -3.37 -29.60
C LYS A 451 4.60 -2.95 -28.80
N ALA A 452 3.68 -2.22 -29.42
CA ALA A 452 2.44 -1.84 -28.76
C ALA A 452 1.54 -3.08 -28.55
N ILE A 453 0.97 -3.20 -27.35
CA ILE A 453 -0.13 -4.13 -26.99
C ILE A 453 -1.36 -3.29 -26.61
N PRO A 454 -2.60 -3.84 -26.63
CA PRO A 454 -3.75 -3.11 -26.13
C PRO A 454 -3.47 -2.63 -24.69
N GLN A 455 -3.64 -1.35 -24.40
CA GLN A 455 -3.44 -0.86 -23.04
C GLN A 455 -4.62 -1.30 -22.18
N LEU A 456 -4.36 -2.12 -21.16
CA LEU A 456 -5.34 -2.39 -20.12
C LEU A 456 -5.53 -1.12 -19.27
N THR A 457 -6.79 -0.77 -19.05
CA THR A 457 -7.21 0.30 -18.16
C THR A 457 -8.31 -0.23 -17.25
N MET A 458 -8.26 0.15 -15.98
CA MET A 458 -9.24 -0.26 -14.99
C MET A 458 -9.77 0.96 -14.25
N ARG A 459 -11.08 1.05 -14.11
CA ARG A 459 -11.74 2.14 -13.39
C ARG A 459 -12.65 1.56 -12.32
N LEU A 460 -12.36 1.90 -11.08
CA LEU A 460 -13.09 1.44 -9.90
C LEU A 460 -13.77 2.63 -9.23
N VAL A 461 -15.04 2.47 -8.86
CA VAL A 461 -15.83 3.50 -8.17
C VAL A 461 -16.23 3.00 -6.80
N TYR A 462 -16.01 3.82 -5.79
CA TYR A 462 -16.34 3.51 -4.40
C TYR A 462 -17.29 4.55 -3.84
N LYS A 463 -18.36 4.07 -3.21
CA LYS A 463 -19.28 4.92 -2.46
C LYS A 463 -18.71 5.15 -1.07
N ILE A 464 -18.12 6.32 -0.88
CA ILE A 464 -17.45 6.72 0.36
C ILE A 464 -18.07 8.01 0.86
N ASN A 465 -18.46 8.04 2.13
CA ASN A 465 -18.86 9.29 2.77
C ASN A 465 -17.63 10.20 2.88
N PRO A 466 -17.69 11.48 2.45
CA PRO A 466 -16.52 12.35 2.43
C PRO A 466 -15.86 12.45 3.81
N PRO A 467 -14.53 12.24 3.90
CA PRO A 467 -13.79 12.50 5.13
C PRO A 467 -13.89 13.96 5.55
N ALA A 468 -13.87 14.23 6.85
CA ALA A 468 -13.88 15.58 7.39
C ALA A 468 -12.50 15.94 7.97
N LEU A 469 -12.00 17.12 7.62
CA LEU A 469 -10.76 17.66 8.20
C LEU A 469 -11.12 18.62 9.35
N GLN A 470 -10.69 18.28 10.58
CA GLN A 470 -10.99 19.04 11.79
C GLN A 470 -9.71 19.17 12.61
N ASN A 471 -9.28 20.40 12.90
CA ASN A 471 -8.10 20.69 13.73
C ASN A 471 -6.82 19.94 13.28
N GLY A 472 -6.60 19.81 11.97
CA GLY A 472 -5.46 19.08 11.42
C GLY A 472 -5.56 17.55 11.51
N GLN A 473 -6.70 17.00 11.93
CA GLN A 473 -7.00 15.57 11.93
C GLN A 473 -8.06 15.24 10.88
N VAL A 474 -7.96 14.04 10.31
CA VAL A 474 -8.99 13.47 9.44
C VAL A 474 -9.95 12.63 10.28
N LYS A 475 -11.25 12.74 10.01
CA LYS A 475 -12.29 11.86 10.54
C LYS A 475 -12.94 11.08 9.41
N ASN A 476 -13.28 9.82 9.69
CA ASN A 476 -13.81 8.87 8.71
C ASN A 476 -12.89 8.76 7.50
N ALA A 477 -11.59 8.60 7.77
CA ALA A 477 -10.61 8.38 6.71
C ALA A 477 -10.95 7.11 5.93
N TYR A 478 -10.48 7.07 4.69
CA TYR A 478 -10.36 5.82 3.95
C TYR A 478 -8.93 5.70 3.45
N ALA A 479 -8.47 4.47 3.27
CA ALA A 479 -7.11 4.22 2.84
C ALA A 479 -7.05 2.99 1.96
N VAL A 480 -6.09 3.00 1.04
CA VAL A 480 -5.68 1.78 0.34
C VAL A 480 -4.89 0.89 1.31
N ASP A 481 -5.12 -0.41 1.23
CA ASP A 481 -4.31 -1.41 1.90
C ASP A 481 -2.88 -1.38 1.36
N GLY A 482 -1.90 -1.66 2.22
CA GLY A 482 -0.49 -1.59 1.85
C GLY A 482 0.46 -2.06 2.94
N PHE A 483 1.75 -2.08 2.61
CA PHE A 483 2.80 -2.35 3.57
C PHE A 483 2.78 -1.33 4.72
N PRO A 484 2.95 -1.74 5.98
CA PRO A 484 2.68 -0.86 7.12
C PRO A 484 3.69 0.30 7.22
N GLU A 485 4.94 0.06 6.86
CA GLU A 485 5.97 1.09 6.80
C GLU A 485 5.75 2.11 5.67
N GLN A 486 4.82 1.85 4.74
CA GLN A 486 4.45 2.74 3.63
C GLN A 486 3.26 3.64 3.97
N LEU A 487 2.72 3.53 5.19
CA LEU A 487 1.80 4.50 5.81
C LEU A 487 0.50 4.72 5.04
N HIS A 488 0.05 3.72 4.27
CA HIS A 488 -1.18 3.76 3.48
C HIS A 488 -1.32 5.04 2.63
N LYS A 489 -0.19 5.57 2.13
CA LYS A 489 -0.19 6.75 1.25
C LYS A 489 -0.91 6.40 -0.04
N SER A 490 -1.73 7.30 -0.57
CA SER A 490 -2.46 7.03 -1.81
C SER A 490 -1.54 6.72 -3.01
N ALA A 491 -0.30 7.20 -2.96
CA ALA A 491 0.74 6.91 -3.95
C ALA A 491 1.20 5.44 -3.96
N THR A 492 0.96 4.66 -2.89
CA THR A 492 1.28 3.22 -2.85
C THR A 492 0.28 2.38 -3.65
N ASP A 493 -0.74 3.03 -4.20
CA ASP A 493 -1.74 2.37 -5.02
C ASP A 493 -1.10 1.71 -6.26
N HIS A 494 -1.56 0.50 -6.57
CA HIS A 494 -1.09 -0.36 -7.63
C HIS A 494 -2.22 -1.28 -8.12
N ASP A 495 -2.03 -1.89 -9.28
CA ASP A 495 -2.93 -2.90 -9.83
C ASP A 495 -2.08 -3.91 -10.60
N ASP A 496 -2.51 -5.15 -10.55
CA ASP A 496 -1.77 -6.30 -11.02
C ASP A 496 -2.63 -7.10 -12.00
N PHE A 497 -1.97 -7.59 -13.04
CA PHE A 497 -2.65 -8.25 -14.14
C PHE A 497 -1.88 -9.48 -14.61
N ILE A 498 -2.60 -10.58 -14.80
CA ILE A 498 -2.09 -11.79 -15.46
C ILE A 498 -3.01 -12.13 -16.63
N ALA A 499 -2.50 -11.98 -17.85
CA ALA A 499 -3.24 -12.27 -19.08
C ALA A 499 -3.49 -13.78 -19.23
N VAL A 500 -4.74 -14.22 -19.19
CA VAL A 500 -5.10 -15.63 -19.43
C VAL A 500 -6.32 -15.70 -20.34
N PHE A 501 -6.06 -15.86 -21.63
CA PHE A 501 -7.07 -15.84 -22.67
C PHE A 501 -7.22 -17.23 -23.31
N LYS A 502 -8.46 -17.69 -23.46
CA LYS A 502 -8.84 -18.88 -24.24
C LYS A 502 -9.54 -18.46 -25.53
N ASN A 503 -9.81 -19.44 -26.41
CA ASN A 503 -10.64 -19.26 -27.61
C ASN A 503 -10.19 -18.09 -28.49
N ASN A 504 -8.88 -17.88 -28.61
CA ASN A 504 -8.28 -16.80 -29.40
C ASN A 504 -8.65 -15.37 -28.94
N LEU A 505 -9.10 -15.19 -27.69
CA LEU A 505 -9.60 -13.91 -27.19
C LEU A 505 -8.56 -12.78 -27.26
N ALA A 506 -7.28 -13.05 -26.99
CA ALA A 506 -6.22 -12.05 -27.11
C ALA A 506 -6.16 -11.41 -28.52
N ASN A 507 -6.27 -12.24 -29.57
CA ASN A 507 -6.31 -11.76 -30.95
C ASN A 507 -7.63 -11.04 -31.26
N THR A 508 -8.75 -11.51 -30.71
CA THR A 508 -10.05 -10.81 -30.83
C THR A 508 -9.98 -9.39 -30.25
N ILE A 509 -9.36 -9.23 -29.08
CA ILE A 509 -9.13 -7.92 -28.44
C ILE A 509 -8.27 -7.04 -29.35
N ALA A 510 -7.09 -7.51 -29.77
CA ALA A 510 -6.19 -6.75 -30.62
C ALA A 510 -6.84 -6.36 -31.96
N ASN A 511 -7.56 -7.29 -32.60
CA ASN A 511 -8.27 -7.03 -33.86
C ASN A 511 -9.40 -6.01 -33.68
N CYS A 512 -10.17 -6.07 -32.60
CA CYS A 512 -11.21 -5.08 -32.33
C CYS A 512 -10.61 -3.68 -32.23
N VAL A 513 -9.56 -3.55 -31.43
CA VAL A 513 -8.88 -2.28 -31.15
C VAL A 513 -8.20 -1.72 -32.42
N ASN A 514 -7.52 -2.58 -33.19
CA ASN A 514 -6.86 -2.19 -34.45
C ASN A 514 -7.83 -1.72 -35.53
N ASN A 515 -9.05 -2.25 -35.55
CA ASN A 515 -10.08 -1.89 -36.52
C ASN A 515 -10.93 -0.68 -36.10
N GLY A 516 -10.57 0.02 -35.02
CA GLY A 516 -11.31 1.20 -34.56
C GLY A 516 -12.70 0.88 -33.99
N LYS A 517 -12.97 -0.38 -33.65
CA LYS A 517 -14.29 -0.82 -33.17
C LYS A 517 -14.42 -0.65 -31.66
N GLN A 518 -15.65 -0.56 -31.17
CA GLN A 518 -15.98 -0.65 -29.76
C GLN A 518 -16.63 -2.01 -29.50
N CYS A 519 -15.87 -2.95 -28.93
CA CYS A 519 -16.35 -4.31 -28.64
C CYS A 519 -16.50 -4.53 -27.14
N ARG A 520 -17.19 -5.61 -26.79
CA ARG A 520 -17.41 -6.08 -25.43
C ARG A 520 -17.23 -7.60 -25.36
#